data_AF-A0A6L5K146-F1
#
_entry.id   AF-A0A6L5K146-F1
#
_cell.length_a   1.000
_cell.length_b   1.000
_cell.length_c   1.000
_cell.angle_alpha   90.00
_cell.angle_beta   90.00
_cell.angle_gamma   90.00
#
_symmetry.space_group_name_H-M   'P 1'
#
loop_
_entity.id
_entity.type
_entity.pdbx_description
1 polymer ?
#
loop_
_entity_poly.entity_id
_entity_poly.type
_entity_poly.pdbx_seq_one_letter_code
_entity_poly.pdbx_strand_id
1 'polypeptide(L)'
;MARLPKKIRKRDNSLVGFDKQKIERAIFRAALEALADEKKAAHTADISTEKVLERVTEAFKDKIPSVEEIQDIVEEVLMQEGLSSVARSYILYREEHQDIRQVKVICGVRDDLKLPLNTLFVLKKRYLLKDDEKNIVETPRELFRRIAGCVSEGEANFKSKRNKN
;
A
#
# COMPACT_ATOMS: atom_id res chain seq x y z
N MET A 1 -34.67 -3.74 3.30
CA MET A 1 -33.60 -2.76 3.54
C MET A 1 -32.29 -3.38 3.12
N ALA A 2 -31.69 -2.89 2.04
CA ALA A 2 -30.39 -3.37 1.59
C ALA A 2 -29.33 -2.88 2.60
N ARG A 3 -28.45 -3.77 3.05
CA ARG A 3 -27.47 -3.49 4.12
C ARG A 3 -26.06 -3.51 3.53
N LEU A 4 -25.25 -2.54 3.93
CA LEU A 4 -23.83 -2.53 3.59
C LEU A 4 -23.14 -3.82 4.04
N PRO A 5 -22.16 -4.32 3.26
CA PRO A 5 -21.39 -5.48 3.65
C PRO A 5 -20.65 -5.20 4.95
N LYS A 6 -20.64 -6.17 5.87
CA LYS A 6 -19.91 -6.04 7.15
C LYS A 6 -18.41 -6.34 7.00
N LYS A 7 -18.07 -7.15 5.99
CA LYS A 7 -16.72 -7.64 5.74
C LYS A 7 -16.40 -7.57 4.26
N ILE A 8 -15.12 -7.47 3.96
CA ILE A 8 -14.56 -7.53 2.61
C ILE A 8 -13.43 -8.56 2.57
N ARG A 9 -13.22 -9.19 1.42
CA ARG A 9 -12.17 -10.19 1.19
C ARG A 9 -10.96 -9.54 0.52
N LYS A 10 -9.79 -9.67 1.12
CA LYS A 10 -8.51 -9.27 0.52
C LYS A 10 -8.01 -10.35 -0.45
N ARG A 11 -7.02 -10.02 -1.28
CA ARG A 11 -6.39 -10.95 -2.24
C ARG A 11 -5.80 -12.21 -1.59
N ASP A 12 -5.35 -12.10 -0.34
CA ASP A 12 -4.84 -13.22 0.48
C ASP A 12 -5.97 -14.07 1.11
N ASN A 13 -7.21 -13.92 0.64
CA ASN A 13 -8.44 -14.50 1.20
C ASN A 13 -8.76 -14.09 2.66
N SER A 14 -7.99 -13.19 3.27
CA SER A 14 -8.30 -12.69 4.61
C SER A 14 -9.56 -11.81 4.58
N LEU A 15 -10.36 -11.92 5.65
CA LEU A 15 -11.56 -11.11 5.84
C LEU A 15 -11.25 -9.93 6.76
N VAL A 16 -11.57 -8.72 6.32
CA VAL A 16 -11.43 -7.49 7.12
C VAL A 16 -12.76 -6.75 7.20
N GLY A 17 -12.95 -5.92 8.21
CA GLY A 17 -14.14 -5.09 8.34
C GLY A 17 -14.29 -4.11 7.17
N PHE A 18 -15.52 -3.95 6.69
CA PHE A 18 -15.85 -2.91 5.71
C PHE A 18 -15.73 -1.54 6.38
N ASP A 19 -15.06 -0.60 5.71
CA ASP A 19 -14.82 0.74 6.21
C ASP A 19 -15.00 1.74 5.07
N LYS A 20 -16.12 2.47 5.10
CA LYS A 20 -16.44 3.48 4.07
C LYS A 20 -15.45 4.64 4.04
N GLN A 21 -14.83 4.98 5.17
CA GLN A 21 -13.86 6.08 5.23
C GLN A 21 -12.60 5.78 4.42
N LYS A 22 -12.30 4.50 4.15
CA LYS A 22 -11.18 4.14 3.25
C LYS A 22 -11.49 4.46 1.80
N ILE A 23 -12.73 4.26 1.38
CA ILE A 23 -13.20 4.59 0.03
C ILE A 23 -13.16 6.11 -0.14
N GLU A 24 -13.79 6.83 0.78
CA GLU A 24 -13.85 8.30 0.77
C GLU A 24 -12.47 8.94 0.71
N ARG A 25 -11.53 8.51 1.56
CA ARG A 25 -10.15 9.03 1.55
C ARG A 25 -9.41 8.74 0.24
N ALA A 26 -9.64 7.57 -0.37
CA ALA A 26 -8.99 7.21 -1.62
C ALA A 26 -9.52 8.08 -2.78
N ILE A 27 -10.85 8.28 -2.84
CA ILE A 27 -11.47 9.18 -3.81
C ILE A 27 -11.01 10.62 -3.57
N PHE A 28 -10.96 11.08 -2.31
CA PHE A 28 -10.48 12.42 -1.98
C PHE A 28 -9.06 12.68 -2.47
N ARG A 29 -8.12 11.74 -2.26
CA ARG A 29 -6.75 11.88 -2.77
C ARG A 29 -6.70 11.97 -4.28
N ALA A 30 -7.45 11.12 -4.97
CA ALA A 30 -7.56 11.15 -6.42
C ALA A 30 -8.17 12.47 -6.93
N ALA A 31 -9.21 12.96 -6.25
CA ALA A 31 -9.88 14.21 -6.60
C ALA A 31 -8.99 15.42 -6.33
N LEU A 32 -8.23 15.41 -5.23
CA LEU A 32 -7.29 16.48 -4.90
C LEU A 32 -6.19 16.58 -5.96
N GLU A 33 -5.65 15.46 -6.40
CA GLU A 33 -4.65 15.41 -7.48
C GLU A 33 -5.24 15.91 -8.82
N ALA A 34 -6.46 15.50 -9.14
CA ALA A 34 -7.09 15.83 -10.42
C ALA A 34 -7.62 17.28 -10.49
N LEU A 35 -8.09 17.84 -9.37
CA LEU A 35 -8.79 19.13 -9.32
C LEU A 35 -7.93 20.26 -8.76
N ALA A 36 -6.86 19.95 -8.02
CA ALA A 36 -6.00 20.91 -7.31
C ALA A 36 -6.79 21.90 -6.41
N ASP A 37 -7.97 21.50 -5.94
CA ASP A 37 -8.87 22.30 -5.13
C ASP A 37 -9.43 21.42 -4.02
N GLU A 38 -9.04 21.71 -2.79
CA GLU A 38 -9.39 20.91 -1.61
C GLU A 38 -10.89 20.87 -1.33
N LYS A 39 -11.59 22.00 -1.52
CA LYS A 39 -13.03 22.07 -1.26
C LYS A 39 -13.81 21.25 -2.29
N LYS A 40 -13.45 21.38 -3.57
CA LYS A 40 -14.07 20.59 -4.64
C LYS A 40 -13.72 19.12 -4.51
N ALA A 41 -12.50 18.78 -4.12
CA ALA A 41 -12.08 17.40 -3.88
C ALA A 41 -12.89 16.76 -2.74
N ALA A 42 -13.06 17.46 -1.61
CA ALA A 42 -13.86 17.00 -0.49
C ALA A 42 -15.33 16.76 -0.91
N HIS A 43 -15.93 17.73 -1.59
CA HIS A 43 -17.31 17.61 -2.07
C HIS A 43 -17.49 16.46 -3.08
N THR A 44 -16.55 16.30 -4.00
CA THR A 44 -16.56 15.22 -5.00
C THR A 44 -16.43 13.86 -4.31
N ALA A 45 -15.56 13.75 -3.30
CA ALA A 45 -15.34 12.50 -2.57
C ALA A 45 -16.57 12.08 -1.78
N ASP A 46 -17.24 13.02 -1.10
CA ASP A 46 -18.46 12.77 -0.34
C ASP A 46 -19.58 12.22 -1.24
N ILE A 47 -19.92 12.95 -2.30
CA ILE A 47 -20.97 12.55 -3.26
C ILE A 47 -20.65 11.21 -3.92
N SER A 48 -19.42 11.04 -4.39
CA SER A 48 -19.02 9.81 -5.10
C SER A 48 -19.03 8.61 -4.16
N THR A 49 -18.66 8.81 -2.89
CA THR A 49 -18.68 7.72 -1.89
C THR A 49 -20.09 7.22 -1.68
N GLU A 50 -21.08 8.09 -1.50
CA GLU A 50 -22.46 7.65 -1.29
C GLU A 50 -23.00 6.87 -2.50
N LYS A 51 -22.70 7.31 -3.73
CA LYS A 51 -23.05 6.57 -4.96
C LYS A 51 -22.37 5.19 -5.05
N VAL A 52 -21.11 5.11 -4.65
CA VAL A 52 -20.39 3.83 -4.55
C VAL A 52 -21.06 2.92 -3.53
N LEU A 53 -21.44 3.44 -2.36
CA LEU A 53 -22.10 2.67 -1.32
C LEU A 53 -23.45 2.12 -1.78
N GLU A 54 -24.23 2.89 -2.53
CA GLU A 54 -25.49 2.43 -3.14
C GLU A 54 -25.22 1.24 -4.07
N ARG A 55 -24.27 1.38 -5.01
CA ARG A 55 -23.93 0.34 -5.98
C ARG A 55 -23.35 -0.93 -5.34
N VAL A 56 -22.51 -0.77 -4.31
CA VAL A 56 -21.99 -1.89 -3.50
C VAL A 56 -23.13 -2.62 -2.79
N THR A 57 -24.09 -1.88 -2.24
CA THR A 57 -25.23 -2.45 -1.52
C THR A 57 -26.15 -3.23 -2.46
N GLU A 58 -26.33 -2.74 -3.69
CA GLU A 58 -27.13 -3.43 -4.71
C GLU A 58 -26.43 -4.69 -5.24
N ALA A 59 -25.13 -4.61 -5.53
CA ALA A 59 -24.36 -5.69 -6.10
C ALA A 59 -24.08 -6.83 -5.09
N PHE A 60 -23.93 -6.52 -3.80
CA PHE A 60 -23.40 -7.45 -2.79
C PHE A 60 -24.31 -7.68 -1.58
N LYS A 61 -25.63 -7.75 -1.78
CA LYS A 61 -26.63 -7.94 -0.71
C LYS A 61 -26.27 -9.05 0.30
N ASP A 62 -25.97 -10.25 -0.19
CA ASP A 62 -25.67 -11.44 0.64
C ASP A 62 -24.27 -12.01 0.39
N LYS A 63 -23.45 -11.29 -0.38
CA LYS A 63 -22.10 -11.73 -0.76
C LYS A 63 -21.06 -10.86 -0.06
N ILE A 64 -19.93 -11.48 0.28
CA ILE A 64 -18.76 -10.75 0.76
C ILE A 64 -17.98 -10.29 -0.48
N PRO A 65 -17.95 -8.98 -0.79
CA PRO A 65 -17.17 -8.48 -1.91
C PRO A 65 -15.68 -8.58 -1.61
N SER A 66 -14.90 -8.73 -2.65
CA SER A 66 -13.46 -8.52 -2.61
C SER A 66 -13.12 -7.03 -2.63
N VAL A 67 -11.90 -6.73 -2.21
CA VAL A 67 -11.35 -5.36 -2.31
C VAL A 67 -11.30 -4.88 -3.76
N GLU A 68 -11.00 -5.76 -4.72
CA GLU A 68 -10.91 -5.42 -6.14
C GLU A 68 -12.30 -5.09 -6.71
N GLU A 69 -13.32 -5.89 -6.39
CA GLU A 69 -14.70 -5.61 -6.82
C GLU A 69 -15.21 -4.25 -6.34
N ILE A 70 -14.82 -3.82 -5.13
CA ILE A 70 -15.15 -2.47 -4.64
C ILE A 70 -14.38 -1.41 -5.42
N GLN A 71 -13.12 -1.67 -5.79
CA GLN A 71 -12.32 -0.73 -6.59
C GLN A 71 -12.92 -0.55 -7.99
N ASP A 72 -13.34 -1.65 -8.62
CA ASP A 72 -14.00 -1.62 -9.94
C ASP A 72 -15.28 -0.77 -9.90
N ILE A 73 -16.08 -0.90 -8.84
CA ILE A 73 -17.27 -0.07 -8.64
C ILE A 73 -16.91 1.41 -8.48
N VAL A 74 -15.85 1.73 -7.74
CA VAL A 74 -15.39 3.12 -7.57
C VAL A 74 -15.03 3.73 -8.92
N GLU A 75 -14.31 3.00 -9.76
CA GLU A 75 -13.95 3.46 -11.11
C GLU A 75 -15.19 3.67 -11.98
N GLU A 76 -16.09 2.69 -11.99
CA GLU A 76 -17.31 2.74 -12.79
C GLU A 76 -18.16 3.97 -12.42
N VAL A 77 -18.33 4.22 -11.12
CA VAL A 77 -19.06 5.39 -10.61
C VAL A 77 -18.36 6.68 -11.03
N LEU A 78 -17.05 6.81 -10.83
CA LEU A 78 -16.32 8.03 -11.21
C LEU A 78 -16.38 8.27 -12.73
N MET A 79 -16.36 7.23 -13.56
CA MET A 79 -16.51 7.36 -15.02
C MET A 79 -17.93 7.78 -15.42
N GLN A 80 -18.96 7.18 -14.82
CA GLN A 80 -20.38 7.49 -15.10
C GLN A 80 -20.76 8.91 -14.71
N GLU A 81 -20.14 9.43 -13.66
CA GLU A 81 -20.32 10.82 -13.21
C GLU A 81 -19.57 11.85 -14.07
N GLY A 82 -18.88 11.40 -15.13
CA GLY A 82 -18.08 12.27 -16.00
C GLY A 82 -16.77 12.76 -15.33
N LEU A 83 -16.42 12.23 -14.16
CA LEU A 83 -15.22 12.56 -13.39
C LEU A 83 -13.99 11.81 -13.93
N SER A 84 -13.79 11.84 -15.24
CA SER A 84 -12.77 11.05 -15.94
C SER A 84 -11.34 11.35 -15.45
N SER A 85 -11.04 12.60 -15.09
CA SER A 85 -9.74 12.97 -14.51
C SER A 85 -9.53 12.36 -13.13
N VAL A 86 -10.56 12.40 -12.27
CA VAL A 86 -10.54 11.79 -10.92
C VAL A 86 -10.43 10.27 -11.02
N ALA A 87 -11.19 9.63 -11.91
CA ALA A 87 -11.10 8.20 -12.17
C ALA A 87 -9.68 7.79 -12.61
N ARG A 88 -9.07 8.53 -13.54
CA ARG A 88 -7.67 8.30 -13.95
C ARG A 88 -6.69 8.45 -12.79
N SER A 89 -6.81 9.51 -11.99
CA SER A 89 -5.96 9.71 -10.81
C SER A 89 -6.18 8.62 -9.76
N TYR A 90 -7.41 8.11 -9.60
CA TYR A 90 -7.73 7.01 -8.70
C TYR A 90 -7.09 5.70 -9.17
N ILE A 91 -7.21 5.39 -10.47
CA ILE A 91 -6.54 4.24 -11.10
C ILE A 91 -5.03 4.35 -10.88
N LEU A 92 -4.42 5.49 -11.20
CA LEU A 92 -2.99 5.67 -11.02
C LEU A 92 -2.57 5.56 -9.54
N TYR A 93 -3.32 6.16 -8.63
CA TYR A 93 -3.07 6.10 -7.19
C TYR A 93 -3.14 4.67 -6.65
N ARG A 94 -4.11 3.87 -7.11
CA ARG A 94 -4.21 2.46 -6.73
C ARG A 94 -3.10 1.63 -7.36
N GLU A 95 -2.73 1.87 -8.62
CA GLU A 95 -1.67 1.16 -9.32
C GLU A 95 -0.33 1.45 -8.65
N GLU A 96 -0.04 2.70 -8.28
CA GLU A 96 1.16 3.04 -7.51
C GLU A 96 1.17 2.32 -6.16
N HIS A 97 0.03 2.22 -5.46
CA HIS A 97 -0.06 1.47 -4.21
C HIS A 97 -0.08 -0.06 -4.40
N GLN A 98 -0.53 -0.55 -5.56
CA GLN A 98 -0.47 -1.95 -5.96
C GLN A 98 0.95 -2.33 -6.36
N ASP A 99 1.66 -1.50 -7.11
CA ASP A 99 3.07 -1.62 -7.49
C ASP A 99 3.99 -1.46 -6.30
N ILE A 100 3.71 -0.58 -5.35
CA ILE A 100 4.43 -0.60 -4.08
C ILE A 100 4.29 -1.97 -3.39
N ARG A 101 3.21 -2.72 -3.60
CA ARG A 101 3.05 -4.10 -3.08
C ARG A 101 3.59 -5.18 -4.04
N GLN A 102 3.46 -5.01 -5.36
CA GLN A 102 3.89 -5.95 -6.40
C GLN A 102 5.38 -5.81 -6.70
N VAL A 103 5.91 -4.60 -6.86
CA VAL A 103 7.35 -4.33 -7.02
C VAL A 103 8.16 -4.83 -5.82
N LYS A 104 7.58 -4.85 -4.61
CA LYS A 104 8.15 -5.51 -3.43
C LYS A 104 8.27 -7.03 -3.59
N VAL A 105 7.42 -7.68 -4.37
CA VAL A 105 7.47 -9.12 -4.64
C VAL A 105 8.27 -9.41 -5.93
N ILE A 106 8.15 -8.56 -6.95
CA ILE A 106 8.75 -8.68 -8.29
C ILE A 106 10.25 -8.34 -8.27
N CYS A 107 10.73 -7.50 -7.34
CA CYS A 107 12.17 -7.24 -7.21
C CYS A 107 12.96 -8.38 -6.56
N GLY A 108 12.33 -9.49 -6.14
CA GLY A 108 13.00 -10.62 -5.50
C GLY A 108 13.56 -10.31 -4.11
N VAL A 109 13.23 -9.14 -3.54
CA VAL A 109 13.60 -8.73 -2.18
C VAL A 109 12.35 -8.76 -1.33
N ARG A 110 12.30 -9.63 -0.31
CA ARG A 110 11.19 -9.58 0.66
C ARG A 110 11.30 -8.28 1.48
N ASP A 111 10.43 -7.31 1.23
CA ASP A 111 10.35 -6.10 2.04
C ASP A 111 9.56 -6.34 3.32
N ASP A 112 10.30 -6.48 4.42
CA ASP A 112 9.79 -6.74 5.74
C ASP A 112 9.85 -5.52 6.68
N LEU A 113 10.19 -4.35 6.12
CA LEU A 113 10.29 -3.07 6.83
C LEU A 113 9.46 -1.93 6.20
N LYS A 114 8.68 -2.23 5.16
CA LYS A 114 7.81 -1.26 4.45
C LYS A 114 8.60 -0.06 3.89
N LEU A 115 9.79 -0.30 3.34
CA LEU A 115 10.64 0.77 2.83
C LEU A 115 10.11 1.39 1.53
N PRO A 116 10.50 2.64 1.21
CA PRO A 116 10.28 3.25 -0.10
C PRO A 116 10.97 2.44 -1.21
N LEU A 117 10.39 2.47 -2.42
CA LEU A 117 10.84 1.65 -3.54
C LEU A 117 12.31 1.91 -3.93
N ASN A 118 12.71 3.18 -3.99
CA ASN A 118 14.08 3.56 -4.33
C ASN A 118 15.10 3.01 -3.32
N THR A 119 14.72 2.95 -2.03
CA THR A 119 15.53 2.34 -0.99
C THR A 119 15.74 0.85 -1.26
N LEU A 120 14.67 0.12 -1.60
CA LEU A 120 14.75 -1.31 -1.93
C LEU A 120 15.63 -1.56 -3.16
N PHE A 121 15.57 -0.71 -4.18
CA PHE A 121 16.45 -0.81 -5.36
C PHE A 121 17.93 -0.64 -5.01
N VAL A 122 18.26 0.33 -4.16
CA VAL A 122 19.64 0.57 -3.73
C VAL A 122 20.15 -0.60 -2.89
N LEU A 123 19.34 -1.10 -1.95
CA LEU A 123 19.67 -2.27 -1.12
C LEU A 123 19.91 -3.50 -1.98
N LYS A 124 19.01 -3.83 -2.92
CA LYS A 124 19.18 -4.91 -3.90
C LYS A 124 20.47 -4.81 -4.71
N LYS A 125 20.77 -3.61 -5.21
CA LYS A 125 21.89 -3.40 -6.13
C LYS A 125 23.24 -3.50 -5.42
N ARG A 126 23.34 -3.01 -4.18
CA ARG A 126 24.64 -2.76 -3.53
C ARG A 126 24.88 -3.48 -2.20
N TYR A 127 23.84 -3.82 -1.43
CA TYR A 127 24.02 -4.14 -0.01
C TYR A 127 23.48 -5.50 0.45
N LEU A 128 22.39 -5.98 -0.15
CA LEU A 128 21.84 -7.30 0.21
C LEU A 128 22.75 -8.42 -0.26
N LEU A 129 22.97 -9.40 0.62
CA LEU A 129 23.76 -10.59 0.29
C LEU A 129 23.11 -11.39 -0.84
N LYS A 130 23.97 -12.01 -1.65
CA LYS A 130 23.60 -12.88 -2.75
C LYS A 130 24.34 -14.20 -2.65
N ASP A 131 23.73 -15.26 -3.13
CA ASP A 131 24.41 -16.54 -3.35
C ASP A 131 25.31 -16.50 -4.60
N ASP A 132 25.98 -17.62 -4.87
CA ASP A 132 26.88 -17.78 -6.02
C ASP A 132 26.15 -17.67 -7.37
N GLU A 133 24.84 -17.93 -7.38
CA GLU A 133 23.96 -17.78 -8.54
C GLU A 133 23.41 -16.36 -8.70
N LYS A 134 23.83 -15.42 -7.84
CA LYS A 134 23.39 -14.01 -7.76
C LYS A 134 21.95 -13.81 -7.31
N ASN A 135 21.30 -14.82 -6.73
CA ASN A 135 20.00 -14.67 -6.12
C ASN A 135 20.14 -13.96 -4.77
N ILE A 136 19.16 -13.12 -4.43
CA ILE A 136 19.16 -12.38 -3.16
C ILE A 136 18.74 -13.34 -2.05
N VAL A 137 19.61 -13.51 -1.05
CA VAL A 137 19.39 -14.44 0.07
C VAL A 137 19.14 -13.75 1.41
N GLU A 138 19.06 -12.42 1.40
CA GLU A 138 18.92 -11.59 2.60
C GLU A 138 17.80 -10.55 2.44
N THR A 139 17.05 -10.32 3.52
CA THR A 139 16.05 -9.24 3.62
C THR A 139 16.64 -7.96 4.21
N PRO A 140 16.00 -6.78 4.01
CA PRO A 140 16.47 -5.53 4.64
C PRO A 140 16.65 -5.61 6.16
N ARG A 141 15.76 -6.30 6.88
CA ARG A 141 15.92 -6.50 8.34
C ARG A 141 17.13 -7.36 8.69
N GLU A 142 17.38 -8.42 7.95
CA GLU A 142 18.54 -9.30 8.17
C GLU A 142 19.85 -8.55 7.91
N LEU A 143 19.90 -7.72 6.86
CA LEU A 143 21.01 -6.81 6.61
C LEU A 143 21.27 -5.91 7.82
N PHE A 144 20.24 -5.26 8.37
CA PHE A 144 20.42 -4.38 9.53
C PHE A 144 20.89 -5.14 10.77
N ARG A 145 20.36 -6.35 11.00
CA ARG A 145 20.82 -7.22 12.10
C ARG A 145 22.28 -7.64 11.93
N ARG A 146 22.69 -8.01 10.72
CA ARG A 146 24.07 -8.39 10.42
C ARG A 146 25.02 -7.23 10.70
N ILE A 147 24.69 -6.02 10.21
CA ILE A 147 25.48 -4.81 10.49
C ILE A 147 25.56 -4.55 11.99
N ALA A 148 24.43 -4.60 12.70
CA ALA A 148 24.39 -4.40 14.15
C ALA A 148 25.28 -5.42 14.88
N GLY A 149 25.29 -6.68 14.45
CA GLY A 149 26.19 -7.71 14.96
C GLY A 149 27.66 -7.39 14.74
N CYS A 150 28.06 -7.04 13.52
CA CYS A 150 29.45 -6.67 13.20
C CYS A 150 29.91 -5.44 13.99
N VAL A 151 29.05 -4.42 14.13
CA VAL A 151 29.36 -3.22 14.91
C VAL A 151 29.52 -3.57 16.39
N SER A 152 28.60 -4.36 16.96
CA SER A 152 28.67 -4.78 18.35
C SER A 152 29.92 -5.61 18.66
N GLU A 153 30.31 -6.51 17.77
CA GLU A 153 31.55 -7.29 17.90
C GLU A 153 32.79 -6.38 17.83
N GLY A 154 32.80 -5.42 16.90
CA GLY A 154 33.86 -4.41 16.80
C GLY A 154 33.98 -3.56 18.07
N GLU A 155 32.86 -3.14 18.64
CA GLU A 155 32.81 -2.40 19.91
C GLU A 155 33.31 -3.24 21.10
N ALA A 156 32.93 -4.52 21.17
CA ALA A 156 33.39 -5.42 22.24
C ALA A 156 34.91 -5.65 22.17
N ASN A 157 35.46 -5.75 20.95
CA ASN A 157 36.89 -5.92 20.71
C ASN A 157 37.68 -4.61 20.88
N PHE A 158 37.00 -3.47 20.81
CA PHE A 158 37.58 -2.17 21.12
C PHE A 158 37.79 -2.06 22.63
N LYS A 159 39.01 -2.36 23.08
CA LYS A 159 39.43 -2.11 24.47
C LYS A 159 39.34 -0.62 24.75
N SER A 160 38.18 -0.17 25.25
CA SER A 160 38.09 1.10 25.94
C SER A 160 39.13 1.05 27.05
N LYS A 161 40.16 1.90 26.98
CA LYS A 161 40.92 2.32 28.15
C LYS A 161 39.92 3.03 29.06
N ARG A 162 39.09 2.27 29.77
CA ARG A 162 38.43 2.73 30.97
C ARG A 162 39.57 2.90 31.96
N ASN A 163 40.11 4.12 32.00
CA ASN A 163 40.96 4.57 33.09
C ASN A 163 40.22 4.22 34.39
N LYS A 164 40.69 3.18 35.07
CA LYS A 164 40.63 3.15 36.53
C LYS A 164 41.70 4.15 36.96
N ASN A 165 41.26 5.36 37.30
CA ASN A 165 41.82 6.26 38.31
C ASN A 165 40.86 7.43 38.47
#